data_AF-A0A9D2BLC3-F1
#
_entry.id   AF-A0A9D2BLC3-F1
#
_cell.length_a   1.000
_cell.length_b   1.000
_cell.length_c   1.000
_cell.angle_alpha   90.00
_cell.angle_beta   90.00
_cell.angle_gamma   90.00
#
_symmetry.space_group_name_H-M   'P 1'
#
loop_
_entity.id
_entity.type
_entity.pdbx_description
1 polymer ?
#
loop_
_entity_poly.entity_id
_entity_poly.type
_entity_poly.pdbx_seq_one_letter_code
_entity_poly.pdbx_strand_id
1 'polypeptide(L)'
;DMIFTGSLNSTPLLTIKYQDLIITIKSNQKIESASNVPLDTQRIFKQLTKLGNTVFNANKIDIDFPDNAFFPIKEINEMRRQGIEQLIQKITLKNKINIEYPEVSLHHVPKRIKGIDVRVYNLKQLEALINEDIHRYYFPLSKDLDKAIDLATGFNKKIVPFTGFLSNSKQLNEFKESDLYCKVDEILVGDYGALQIFNDKKCLLDFNFNLYNSYSLNYFNNYAAVLSLEMSKNMINNLNDINQELILVAYGKTINMHLKHCIISDYYFNCKKEKCNLCHQGHYNLVDRKNEKFTILTDDNCNNLVFNSHCLYLENISDVDVDYILLSFSDENYEECKKVFYDFQNNIILGKPRQIKLKTRPTNGYFYD
;
A
#
# COMPACT_ATOMS: atom_id res chain seq x y z
N ASP A 1 26.67 25.20 11.11
CA ASP A 1 27.13 25.59 12.46
C ASP A 1 26.01 26.23 13.26
N MET A 2 26.08 26.14 14.58
CA MET A 2 25.15 26.78 15.51
C MET A 2 25.91 27.59 16.55
N ILE A 3 25.38 28.74 16.93
CA ILE A 3 25.95 29.63 17.94
C ILE A 3 24.81 29.99 18.90
N PHE A 4 24.91 29.57 20.17
CA PHE A 4 23.95 29.92 21.22
C PHE A 4 24.60 30.90 22.19
N THR A 5 24.07 32.12 22.26
CA THR A 5 24.67 33.21 23.05
C THR A 5 23.63 33.87 23.94
N GLY A 6 23.97 34.17 25.19
CA GLY A 6 23.14 35.03 26.04
C GLY A 6 23.87 35.47 27.30
N SER A 7 23.37 36.51 27.95
CA SER A 7 23.86 37.00 29.25
C SER A 7 22.75 36.97 30.31
N LEU A 8 23.12 37.06 31.58
CA LEU A 8 22.15 37.10 32.69
C LEU A 8 21.14 38.24 32.50
N ASN A 9 19.86 37.99 32.78
CA ASN A 9 18.72 38.89 32.61
C ASN A 9 18.45 39.34 31.15
N SER A 10 19.05 38.68 30.16
CA SER A 10 18.83 38.93 28.73
C SER A 10 18.12 37.75 28.04
N THR A 11 17.48 38.01 26.89
CA THR A 11 16.92 36.94 26.05
C THR A 11 18.02 36.34 25.16
N PRO A 12 18.28 35.02 25.21
CA PRO A 12 19.32 34.39 24.41
C PRO A 12 18.97 34.35 22.92
N LEU A 13 20.03 34.22 22.11
CA LEU A 13 19.99 34.09 20.68
C LEU A 13 20.56 32.73 20.25
N LEU A 14 19.89 32.06 19.31
CA LEU A 14 20.42 30.91 18.59
C LEU A 14 20.61 31.32 17.13
N THR A 15 21.87 31.36 16.67
CA THR A 15 22.21 31.61 15.28
C THR A 15 22.63 30.32 14.60
N ILE A 16 21.99 29.98 13.48
CA ILE A 16 22.30 28.83 12.63
C ILE A 16 22.89 29.36 11.33
N LYS A 17 24.06 28.84 10.96
CA LYS A 17 24.77 29.17 9.72
C LYS A 17 24.88 27.95 8.83
N TYR A 18 24.51 28.10 7.57
CA TYR A 18 24.61 27.07 6.54
C TYR A 18 24.86 27.71 5.18
N GLN A 19 26.05 27.48 4.61
CA GLN A 19 26.52 28.19 3.41
C GLN A 19 26.37 29.72 3.60
N ASP A 20 25.68 30.41 2.68
CA ASP A 20 25.42 31.85 2.74
C ASP A 20 24.20 32.22 3.61
N LEU A 21 23.50 31.23 4.16
CA LEU A 21 22.30 31.46 4.97
C LEU A 21 22.64 31.62 6.44
N ILE A 22 22.09 32.68 7.02
CA ILE A 22 22.14 32.94 8.46
C ILE A 22 20.70 33.09 8.95
N ILE A 23 20.35 32.29 9.97
CA ILE A 23 19.08 32.34 10.68
C ILE A 23 19.37 32.65 12.14
N THR A 24 18.72 33.66 12.71
CA THR A 24 18.86 33.99 14.13
C THR A 24 17.50 33.96 14.80
N ILE A 25 17.36 33.12 15.82
CA ILE A 25 16.16 32.97 16.63
C ILE A 25 16.42 33.60 18.00
N LYS A 26 15.50 34.46 18.44
CA LYS A 26 15.52 35.07 19.77
C LYS A 26 14.48 34.37 20.65
N SER A 27 14.86 33.99 21.87
CA SER A 27 13.89 33.41 22.80
C SER A 27 12.90 34.46 23.30
N ASN A 28 11.71 34.00 23.67
CA ASN A 28 10.70 34.80 24.36
C ASN A 28 10.94 34.88 25.89
N GLN A 29 11.90 34.11 26.41
CA GLN A 29 12.25 34.05 27.82
C GLN A 29 13.65 34.61 28.08
N LYS A 30 13.88 35.12 29.28
CA LYS A 30 15.17 35.61 29.72
C LYS A 30 15.97 34.51 30.40
N ILE A 31 17.29 34.64 30.37
CA ILE A 31 18.19 33.88 31.23
C ILE A 31 18.09 34.46 32.63
N GLU A 32 17.87 33.60 33.62
CA GLU A 32 17.73 33.98 35.02
C GLU A 32 18.87 33.41 35.87
N SER A 33 19.08 33.94 37.07
CA SER A 33 20.02 33.33 38.03
C SER A 33 19.47 31.98 38.49
N ALA A 34 20.30 30.95 38.54
CA ALA A 34 19.88 29.63 38.99
C ALA A 34 19.60 29.65 40.51
N SER A 35 18.40 29.26 40.91
CA SER A 35 18.01 29.15 42.32
C SER A 35 18.42 27.83 42.97
N ASN A 36 18.60 26.75 42.19
CA ASN A 36 18.96 25.41 42.67
C ASN A 36 20.15 24.82 41.90
N VAL A 37 19.93 24.43 40.64
CA VAL A 37 20.95 23.79 39.79
C VAL A 37 21.09 24.60 38.50
N PRO A 38 22.28 25.13 38.18
CA PRO A 38 22.50 25.85 36.94
C PRO A 38 22.42 24.93 35.72
N LEU A 39 22.06 25.51 34.57
CA LEU A 39 22.00 24.77 33.32
C LEU A 39 23.42 24.55 32.78
N ASP A 40 23.82 23.28 32.74
CA ASP A 40 25.09 22.85 32.19
C ASP A 40 25.15 23.04 30.65
N THR A 41 26.25 23.65 30.19
CA THR A 41 26.60 23.86 28.79
C THR A 41 26.61 22.54 27.99
N GLN A 42 27.05 21.43 28.56
CA GLN A 42 26.98 20.13 27.85
C GLN A 42 25.54 19.69 27.60
N ARG A 43 24.62 20.07 28.48
CA ARG A 43 23.20 19.77 28.32
C ARG A 43 22.59 20.60 27.19
N ILE A 44 22.98 21.87 27.06
CA ILE A 44 22.60 22.74 25.92
C ILE A 44 23.09 22.13 24.61
N PHE A 45 24.39 21.74 24.56
CA PHE A 45 25.00 21.08 23.41
C PHE A 45 24.18 19.86 22.97
N LYS A 46 23.91 18.92 23.90
CA LYS A 46 23.13 17.71 23.63
C LYS A 46 21.72 18.00 23.08
N GLN A 47 21.08 19.10 23.46
CA GLN A 47 19.78 19.44 22.87
C GLN A 47 19.92 20.01 21.46
N LEU A 48 20.90 20.90 21.23
CA LEU A 48 21.11 21.50 19.91
C LEU A 48 21.53 20.46 18.84
N THR A 49 22.22 19.38 19.22
CA THR A 49 22.62 18.30 18.30
C THR A 49 21.45 17.42 17.81
N LYS A 50 20.29 17.40 18.49
CA LYS A 50 19.17 16.49 18.15
C LYS A 50 18.41 16.96 16.92
N LEU A 51 18.89 16.54 15.74
CA LEU A 51 18.35 16.91 14.43
C LEU A 51 17.76 15.72 13.63
N GLY A 52 17.58 14.55 14.25
CA GLY A 52 17.29 13.28 13.56
C GLY A 52 16.01 13.20 12.69
N ASN A 53 15.09 14.16 12.80
CA ASN A 53 13.91 14.26 11.92
C ASN A 53 14.13 15.24 10.76
N THR A 54 15.38 15.58 10.47
CA THR A 54 15.76 16.56 9.45
C THR A 54 16.95 16.03 8.65
N VAL A 55 17.19 16.61 7.48
CA VAL A 55 18.34 16.26 6.62
C VAL A 55 19.67 16.88 7.09
N PHE A 56 19.69 17.54 8.25
CA PHE A 56 20.87 18.28 8.74
C PHE A 56 21.58 17.55 9.87
N ASN A 57 22.91 17.72 9.91
CA ASN A 57 23.75 17.40 11.04
C ASN A 57 24.43 18.67 11.55
N ALA A 58 24.62 18.78 12.88
CA ALA A 58 25.33 19.90 13.47
C ALA A 58 26.86 19.68 13.33
N ASN A 59 27.51 20.55 12.56
CA ASN A 59 28.96 20.51 12.35
C ASN A 59 29.74 21.08 13.55
N LYS A 60 29.57 22.37 13.82
CA LYS A 60 30.09 23.04 15.02
C LYS A 60 28.97 23.67 15.83
N ILE A 61 29.04 23.58 17.16
CA ILE A 61 28.12 24.24 18.09
C ILE A 61 28.96 25.04 19.09
N ASP A 62 28.90 26.36 18.98
CA ASP A 62 29.53 27.29 19.92
C ASP A 62 28.48 27.77 20.93
N ILE A 63 28.79 27.69 22.23
CA ILE A 63 27.86 28.05 23.31
C ILE A 63 28.54 29.06 24.23
N ASP A 64 27.96 30.25 24.30
CA ASP A 64 28.32 31.33 25.21
C ASP A 64 27.13 31.55 26.16
N PHE A 65 27.21 30.97 27.35
CA PHE A 65 26.14 30.94 28.34
C PHE A 65 26.73 31.22 29.72
N PRO A 66 26.10 32.10 30.53
CA PRO A 66 26.71 32.57 31.77
C PRO A 66 26.71 31.48 32.84
N ASP A 67 27.75 31.48 33.66
CA ASP A 67 27.85 30.61 34.83
C ASP A 67 26.72 30.90 35.82
N ASN A 68 26.31 29.88 36.58
CA ASN A 68 25.24 29.97 37.59
C ASN A 68 23.88 30.46 37.06
N ALA A 69 23.59 30.24 35.78
CA ALA A 69 22.34 30.66 35.16
C ALA A 69 21.37 29.51 34.85
N PHE A 70 20.09 29.84 34.79
CA PHE A 70 18.98 28.96 34.45
C PHE A 70 18.32 29.41 33.15
N PHE A 71 18.02 28.44 32.29
CA PHE A 71 17.21 28.63 31.10
C PHE A 71 16.43 27.35 30.76
N PRO A 72 15.14 27.40 30.43
CA PRO A 72 14.38 26.17 30.19
C PRO A 72 14.84 25.41 28.94
N ILE A 73 15.07 24.11 29.08
CA ILE A 73 15.41 23.20 27.96
C ILE A 73 14.33 23.19 26.88
N LYS A 74 13.07 23.39 27.26
CA LYS A 74 11.96 23.50 26.33
C LYS A 74 12.17 24.67 25.35
N GLU A 75 12.67 25.80 25.83
CA GLU A 75 12.97 26.96 24.98
C GLU A 75 14.13 26.66 24.01
N ILE A 76 15.19 26.00 24.46
CA ILE A 76 16.31 25.61 23.58
C ILE A 76 15.83 24.69 22.46
N ASN A 77 14.99 23.71 22.79
CA ASN A 77 14.40 22.79 21.81
C ASN A 77 13.50 23.53 20.81
N GLU A 78 12.72 24.50 21.28
CA GLU A 78 11.85 25.30 20.43
C GLU A 78 12.66 26.23 19.51
N MET A 79 13.66 26.93 20.04
CA MET A 79 14.56 27.76 19.25
C MET A 79 15.27 26.95 18.16
N ARG A 80 15.77 25.75 18.51
CA ARG A 80 16.35 24.81 17.53
C ARG A 80 15.33 24.44 16.45
N ARG A 81 14.11 24.07 16.84
CA ARG A 81 13.05 23.66 15.90
C ARG A 81 12.69 24.79 14.94
N GLN A 82 12.44 25.99 15.47
CA GLN A 82 12.11 27.18 14.68
C GLN A 82 13.26 27.58 13.75
N GLY A 83 14.50 27.54 14.25
CA GLY A 83 15.68 27.89 13.45
C GLY A 83 15.87 26.94 12.28
N ILE A 84 15.70 25.63 12.50
CA ILE A 84 15.81 24.62 11.44
C ILE A 84 14.62 24.72 10.46
N GLU A 85 13.41 24.97 10.94
CA GLU A 85 12.24 25.19 10.07
C GLU A 85 12.44 26.39 9.13
N GLN A 86 12.91 27.53 9.66
CA GLN A 86 13.23 28.70 8.82
C GLN A 86 14.37 28.43 7.84
N LEU A 87 15.37 27.63 8.24
CA LEU A 87 16.44 27.22 7.33
C LEU A 87 15.89 26.35 6.19
N ILE A 88 15.03 25.37 6.49
CA ILE A 88 14.35 24.52 5.48
C ILE A 88 13.58 25.40 4.51
N GLN A 89 12.75 26.32 5.01
CA GLN A 89 11.98 27.24 4.18
C GLN A 89 12.87 28.06 3.24
N LYS A 90 13.98 28.64 3.74
CA LYS A 90 14.89 29.41 2.88
C LYS A 90 15.55 28.55 1.79
N ILE A 91 15.88 27.30 2.09
CA ILE A 91 16.48 26.38 1.12
C ILE A 91 15.45 25.93 0.09
N THR A 92 14.22 25.61 0.49
CA THR A 92 13.17 25.15 -0.43
C THR A 92 12.60 26.27 -1.30
N LEU A 93 12.55 27.51 -0.80
CA LEU A 93 12.11 28.66 -1.59
C LEU A 93 13.03 29.01 -2.77
N LYS A 94 14.34 28.69 -2.68
CA LYS A 94 15.29 28.92 -3.78
C LYS A 94 14.98 28.07 -5.02
N ASN A 95 14.35 26.91 -4.84
CA ASN A 95 14.09 25.95 -5.90
C ASN A 95 12.58 25.70 -6.05
N LYS A 96 11.77 26.75 -6.15
CA LYS A 96 10.39 26.59 -6.61
C LYS A 96 10.41 26.13 -8.06
N ILE A 97 10.32 24.81 -8.25
CA ILE A 97 10.00 24.23 -9.55
C ILE A 97 8.54 24.58 -9.80
N ASN A 98 8.27 25.43 -10.78
CA ASN A 98 6.91 25.60 -11.29
C ASN A 98 6.57 24.32 -12.05
N ILE A 99 5.88 23.41 -11.38
CA ILE A 99 5.29 22.24 -12.03
C ILE A 99 3.96 22.72 -12.59
N GLU A 100 3.88 22.82 -13.91
CA GLU A 100 2.58 22.95 -14.58
C GLU A 100 1.85 21.62 -14.39
N TYR A 101 0.80 21.63 -13.58
CA TYR A 101 -0.12 20.52 -13.51
C TYR A 101 -1.02 20.60 -14.74
N PRO A 102 -1.19 19.51 -15.50
CA PRO A 102 -2.20 19.50 -16.56
C PRO A 102 -3.54 19.85 -15.92
N GLU A 103 -4.26 20.83 -16.49
CA GLU A 103 -5.63 21.12 -16.07
C GLU A 103 -6.46 19.86 -16.29
N VAL A 104 -6.90 19.23 -15.20
CA VAL A 104 -7.86 18.13 -15.28
C VAL A 104 -9.24 18.76 -15.36
N SER A 105 -10.01 18.33 -16.34
CA SER A 105 -11.39 18.72 -16.44
C SER A 105 -12.15 18.14 -15.22
N LEU A 106 -13.07 18.92 -14.65
CA LEU A 106 -13.81 18.53 -13.44
C LEU A 106 -15.13 17.83 -13.79
N HIS A 107 -15.17 17.08 -14.89
CA HIS A 107 -16.39 16.38 -15.31
C HIS A 107 -16.43 15.00 -14.66
N HIS A 108 -17.34 14.84 -13.70
CA HIS A 108 -17.63 13.56 -13.09
C HIS A 108 -18.38 12.66 -14.09
N VAL A 109 -17.89 11.44 -14.30
CA VAL A 109 -18.54 10.42 -15.13
C VAL A 109 -19.16 9.37 -14.21
N PRO A 110 -20.48 9.42 -13.95
CA PRO A 110 -21.12 8.49 -13.03
C PRO A 110 -21.06 7.06 -13.55
N LYS A 111 -20.85 6.11 -12.64
CA LYS A 111 -20.73 4.68 -12.93
C LYS A 111 -21.66 3.89 -12.02
N ARG A 112 -21.95 2.65 -12.42
CA ARG A 112 -22.77 1.72 -11.63
C ARG A 112 -22.22 0.33 -11.76
N ILE A 113 -22.30 -0.43 -10.67
CA ILE A 113 -21.85 -1.82 -10.62
C ILE A 113 -22.70 -2.64 -11.61
N LYS A 114 -22.03 -3.24 -12.59
CA LYS A 114 -22.60 -4.09 -13.65
C LYS A 114 -22.44 -5.57 -13.36
N GLY A 115 -21.49 -5.95 -12.51
CA GLY A 115 -21.23 -7.36 -12.20
C GLY A 115 -20.08 -7.56 -11.21
N ILE A 116 -19.72 -8.84 -11.06
CA ILE A 116 -18.69 -9.31 -10.13
C ILE A 116 -17.57 -9.97 -10.92
N ASP A 117 -16.34 -9.56 -10.65
CA ASP A 117 -15.12 -10.28 -10.99
C ASP A 117 -14.66 -11.11 -9.78
N VAL A 118 -13.99 -12.23 -10.00
CA VAL A 118 -13.45 -13.07 -8.93
C VAL A 118 -11.97 -13.36 -9.16
N ARG A 119 -11.18 -13.36 -8.09
CA ARG A 119 -9.79 -13.85 -8.08
C ARG A 119 -9.71 -15.08 -7.21
N VAL A 120 -9.22 -16.18 -7.77
CA VAL A 120 -9.06 -17.45 -7.08
C VAL A 120 -7.62 -17.93 -7.22
N TYR A 121 -7.13 -18.70 -6.26
CA TYR A 121 -5.74 -19.18 -6.21
C TYR A 121 -5.61 -20.68 -6.46
N ASN A 122 -6.72 -21.42 -6.55
CA ASN A 122 -6.70 -22.85 -6.83
C ASN A 122 -7.97 -23.32 -7.58
N LEU A 123 -7.90 -24.52 -8.16
CA LEU A 123 -8.97 -25.10 -8.96
C LEU A 123 -10.26 -25.33 -8.16
N LYS A 124 -10.19 -25.69 -6.87
CA LYS A 124 -11.40 -25.92 -6.05
C LYS A 124 -12.23 -24.64 -5.88
N GLN A 125 -11.57 -23.50 -5.76
CA GLN A 125 -12.24 -22.19 -5.69
C GLN A 125 -12.84 -21.81 -7.06
N LEU A 126 -12.14 -22.11 -8.15
CA LEU A 126 -12.67 -21.92 -9.51
C LEU A 126 -13.91 -22.79 -9.75
N GLU A 127 -13.83 -24.09 -9.46
CA GLU A 127 -14.95 -25.05 -9.54
C GLU A 127 -16.18 -24.59 -8.75
N ALA A 128 -15.97 -23.91 -7.62
CA ALA A 128 -17.06 -23.36 -6.81
C ALA A 128 -17.83 -22.24 -7.52
N LEU A 129 -17.19 -21.50 -8.41
CA LEU A 129 -17.71 -20.27 -8.98
C LEU A 129 -17.94 -20.35 -10.49
N ILE A 130 -17.42 -21.38 -11.17
CA ILE A 130 -17.41 -21.44 -12.64
C ILE A 130 -18.80 -21.56 -13.27
N ASN A 131 -19.81 -21.99 -12.50
CA ASN A 131 -21.19 -22.06 -13.00
C ASN A 131 -22.01 -20.78 -12.68
N GLU A 132 -21.46 -19.84 -11.93
CA GLU A 132 -22.18 -18.64 -11.47
C GLU A 132 -22.06 -17.48 -12.49
N ASP A 133 -22.95 -16.49 -12.42
CA ASP A 133 -22.88 -15.31 -13.29
C ASP A 133 -21.80 -14.32 -12.83
N ILE A 134 -20.60 -14.50 -13.38
CA ILE A 134 -19.38 -13.75 -13.06
C ILE A 134 -18.78 -13.22 -14.35
N HIS A 135 -18.34 -11.98 -14.31
CA HIS A 135 -17.82 -11.26 -15.45
C HIS A 135 -16.39 -11.69 -15.81
N ARG A 136 -15.45 -11.72 -14.85
CA ARG A 136 -14.09 -12.25 -15.05
C ARG A 136 -13.64 -13.20 -13.96
N TYR A 137 -12.86 -14.20 -14.37
CA TYR A 137 -12.21 -15.18 -13.50
C TYR A 137 -10.69 -14.99 -13.56
N TYR A 138 -10.12 -14.35 -12.54
CA TYR A 138 -8.69 -14.19 -12.39
C TYR A 138 -8.05 -15.43 -11.76
N PHE A 139 -7.03 -15.99 -12.42
CA PHE A 139 -6.30 -17.18 -11.96
C PHE A 139 -4.78 -16.92 -12.02
N PRO A 140 -3.96 -17.39 -11.06
CA PRO A 140 -2.52 -17.10 -11.08
C PRO A 140 -1.82 -17.78 -12.25
N LEU A 141 -0.75 -17.15 -12.75
CA LEU A 141 0.27 -17.83 -13.56
C LEU A 141 0.95 -18.93 -12.72
N SER A 142 0.33 -20.11 -12.72
CA SER A 142 0.75 -21.29 -11.96
C SER A 142 0.68 -22.54 -12.81
N LYS A 143 1.24 -23.64 -12.31
CA LYS A 143 1.23 -24.97 -12.94
C LYS A 143 -0.18 -25.50 -13.24
N ASP A 144 -1.22 -25.00 -12.55
CA ASP A 144 -2.60 -25.43 -12.72
C ASP A 144 -3.39 -24.51 -13.69
N LEU A 145 -2.73 -23.51 -14.30
CA LEU A 145 -3.38 -22.59 -15.24
C LEU A 145 -4.01 -23.30 -16.44
N ASP A 146 -3.35 -24.29 -17.03
CA ASP A 146 -3.89 -25.05 -18.17
C ASP A 146 -5.22 -25.74 -17.81
N LYS A 147 -5.25 -26.41 -16.64
CA LYS A 147 -6.47 -27.04 -16.12
C LYS A 147 -7.57 -26.02 -15.81
N ALA A 148 -7.20 -24.83 -15.34
CA ALA A 148 -8.15 -23.76 -15.10
C ALA A 148 -8.78 -23.25 -16.41
N ILE A 149 -7.97 -23.12 -17.47
CA ILE A 149 -8.43 -22.75 -18.82
C ILE A 149 -9.35 -23.84 -19.38
N ASP A 150 -8.97 -25.12 -19.28
CA ASP A 150 -9.78 -26.23 -19.76
C ASP A 150 -11.12 -26.31 -19.02
N LEU A 151 -11.10 -26.17 -17.68
CA LEU A 151 -12.31 -26.13 -16.87
C LEU A 151 -13.21 -24.97 -17.30
N ALA A 152 -12.69 -23.76 -17.45
CA ALA A 152 -13.49 -22.61 -17.86
C ALA A 152 -14.06 -22.77 -19.27
N THR A 153 -13.27 -23.31 -20.20
CA THR A 153 -13.70 -23.58 -21.58
C THR A 153 -14.89 -24.54 -21.61
N GLY A 154 -14.91 -25.55 -20.76
CA GLY A 154 -16.05 -26.47 -20.62
C GLY A 154 -17.38 -25.80 -20.21
N PHE A 155 -17.31 -24.62 -19.60
CA PHE A 155 -18.48 -23.79 -19.23
C PHE A 155 -18.67 -22.59 -20.19
N ASN A 156 -18.01 -22.58 -21.35
CA ASN A 156 -17.97 -21.45 -22.29
C ASN A 156 -17.50 -20.13 -21.65
N LYS A 157 -16.54 -20.23 -20.72
CA LYS A 157 -15.94 -19.12 -19.98
C LYS A 157 -14.45 -19.04 -20.27
N LYS A 158 -13.86 -17.88 -19.99
CA LYS A 158 -12.43 -17.62 -20.20
C LYS A 158 -11.76 -17.26 -18.88
N ILE A 159 -10.51 -17.67 -18.75
CA ILE A 159 -9.64 -17.28 -17.63
C ILE A 159 -8.85 -16.04 -18.01
N VAL A 160 -8.71 -15.13 -17.06
CA VAL A 160 -7.79 -13.99 -17.13
C VAL A 160 -6.60 -14.29 -16.22
N PRO A 161 -5.46 -14.76 -16.73
CA PRO A 161 -4.29 -14.98 -15.90
C PRO A 161 -3.83 -13.67 -15.22
N PHE A 162 -3.36 -13.75 -13.99
CA PHE A 162 -2.72 -12.62 -13.30
C PHE A 162 -1.26 -12.88 -12.95
N THR A 163 -0.44 -11.84 -13.07
CA THR A 163 0.98 -11.88 -12.72
C THR A 163 1.19 -11.78 -11.21
N GLY A 164 2.10 -12.57 -10.65
CA GLY A 164 2.47 -12.46 -9.24
C GLY A 164 3.41 -11.27 -8.98
N PHE A 165 3.29 -10.64 -7.80
CA PHE A 165 4.14 -9.50 -7.41
C PHE A 165 5.66 -9.81 -7.45
N LEU A 166 6.04 -11.07 -7.19
CA LEU A 166 7.43 -11.53 -7.21
C LEU A 166 7.83 -12.19 -8.54
N SER A 167 6.96 -12.18 -9.55
CA SER A 167 7.26 -12.73 -10.86
C SER A 167 8.43 -11.96 -11.49
N ASN A 168 9.41 -12.69 -12.01
CA ASN A 168 10.54 -12.08 -12.72
C ASN A 168 10.34 -12.16 -14.24
N SER A 169 11.13 -11.38 -14.99
CA SER A 169 11.03 -11.32 -16.46
C SER A 169 11.18 -12.68 -17.13
N LYS A 170 12.05 -13.57 -16.60
CA LYS A 170 12.21 -14.92 -17.14
C LYS A 170 10.90 -15.71 -17.08
N GLN A 171 10.23 -15.74 -15.93
CA GLN A 171 8.96 -16.46 -15.76
C GLN A 171 7.85 -15.89 -16.64
N LEU A 172 7.78 -14.56 -16.76
CA LEU A 172 6.79 -13.91 -17.59
C LEU A 172 7.01 -14.21 -19.08
N ASN A 173 8.26 -14.22 -19.54
CA ASN A 173 8.61 -14.60 -20.91
C ASN A 173 8.38 -16.10 -21.17
N GLU A 174 8.70 -16.98 -20.22
CA GLU A 174 8.38 -18.42 -20.33
C GLU A 174 6.87 -18.64 -20.51
N PHE A 175 6.03 -17.88 -19.80
CA PHE A 175 4.59 -17.90 -20.04
C PHE A 175 4.24 -17.36 -21.43
N LYS A 176 4.79 -16.21 -21.85
CA LYS A 176 4.54 -15.60 -23.17
C LYS A 176 4.89 -16.52 -24.33
N GLU A 177 5.95 -17.31 -24.19
CA GLU A 177 6.43 -18.26 -25.20
C GLU A 177 5.70 -19.62 -25.15
N SER A 178 4.85 -19.85 -24.14
CA SER A 178 4.13 -21.12 -23.98
C SER A 178 2.89 -21.22 -24.88
N ASP A 179 2.49 -22.45 -25.19
CA ASP A 179 1.23 -22.74 -25.90
C ASP A 179 -0.01 -22.23 -25.14
N LEU A 180 0.07 -22.01 -23.82
CA LEU A 180 -1.03 -21.45 -23.03
C LEU A 180 -1.30 -19.99 -23.38
N TYR A 181 -0.28 -19.25 -23.81
CA TYR A 181 -0.41 -17.83 -24.14
C TYR A 181 -1.37 -17.58 -25.31
N CYS A 182 -1.46 -18.53 -26.25
CA CYS A 182 -2.38 -18.42 -27.36
C CYS A 182 -3.84 -18.68 -26.94
N LYS A 183 -4.06 -19.38 -25.82
CA LYS A 183 -5.40 -19.68 -25.26
C LYS A 183 -5.98 -18.54 -24.41
N VAL A 184 -5.20 -17.50 -24.08
CA VAL A 184 -5.65 -16.37 -23.25
C VAL A 184 -5.81 -15.09 -24.06
N ASP A 185 -6.87 -14.33 -23.79
CA ASP A 185 -7.17 -13.08 -24.50
C ASP A 185 -6.84 -11.84 -23.66
N GLU A 186 -7.06 -11.93 -22.35
CA GLU A 186 -6.86 -10.85 -21.39
C GLU A 186 -5.86 -11.27 -20.31
N ILE A 187 -5.07 -10.33 -19.79
CA ILE A 187 -4.09 -10.58 -18.71
C ILE A 187 -4.16 -9.45 -17.68
N LEU A 188 -4.26 -9.81 -16.40
CA LEU A 188 -4.19 -8.85 -15.30
C LEU A 188 -2.72 -8.68 -14.87
N VAL A 189 -2.15 -7.51 -15.12
CA VAL A 189 -0.74 -7.21 -14.85
C VAL A 189 -0.57 -6.35 -13.61
N GLY A 190 0.42 -6.67 -12.78
CA GLY A 190 0.69 -6.00 -11.50
C GLY A 190 1.74 -4.89 -11.55
N ASP A 191 2.52 -4.80 -12.63
CA ASP A 191 3.60 -3.83 -12.76
C ASP A 191 3.89 -3.47 -14.23
N TYR A 192 4.69 -2.42 -14.42
CA TYR A 192 5.08 -1.91 -15.73
C TYR A 192 5.87 -2.91 -16.58
N GLY A 193 6.69 -3.76 -15.96
CA GLY A 193 7.47 -4.77 -16.66
C GLY A 193 6.58 -5.83 -17.27
N ALA A 194 5.62 -6.33 -16.49
CA ALA A 194 4.57 -7.23 -16.98
C ALA A 194 3.73 -6.58 -18.09
N LEU A 195 3.32 -5.32 -17.91
CA LEU A 195 2.58 -4.57 -18.93
C LEU A 195 3.36 -4.46 -20.25
N GLN A 196 4.67 -4.19 -20.19
CA GLN A 196 5.53 -4.12 -21.37
C GLN A 196 5.68 -5.48 -22.05
N ILE A 197 5.81 -6.55 -21.28
CA ILE A 197 5.97 -7.92 -21.82
C ILE A 197 4.69 -8.36 -22.54
N PHE A 198 3.50 -8.09 -22.00
CA PHE A 198 2.24 -8.60 -22.52
C PHE A 198 1.43 -7.59 -23.36
N ASN A 199 2.07 -6.53 -23.86
CA ASN A 199 1.42 -5.44 -24.58
C ASN A 199 0.73 -5.83 -25.91
N ASP A 200 0.95 -7.04 -26.40
CA ASP A 200 0.30 -7.64 -27.55
C ASP A 200 -1.05 -8.30 -27.24
N LYS A 201 -1.44 -8.34 -25.96
CA LYS A 201 -2.75 -8.80 -25.47
C LYS A 201 -3.51 -7.66 -24.80
N LYS A 202 -4.79 -7.89 -24.51
CA LYS A 202 -5.58 -6.95 -23.71
C LYS A 202 -5.15 -7.02 -22.25
N CYS A 203 -4.48 -5.98 -21.76
CA CYS A 203 -4.07 -5.90 -20.36
C CYS A 203 -5.11 -5.19 -19.49
N LEU A 204 -5.25 -5.66 -18.26
CA LEU A 204 -5.90 -4.95 -17.16
C LEU A 204 -4.85 -4.64 -16.09
N LEU A 205 -5.00 -3.52 -15.39
CA LEU A 205 -4.04 -3.09 -14.36
C LEU A 205 -4.53 -3.53 -12.98
N ASP A 206 -3.72 -4.30 -12.27
CA ASP A 206 -4.01 -4.71 -10.89
C ASP A 206 -3.83 -3.54 -9.90
N PHE A 207 -4.37 -3.69 -8.68
CA PHE A 207 -4.29 -2.68 -7.62
C PHE A 207 -2.83 -2.31 -7.25
N ASN A 208 -1.86 -3.16 -7.60
CA ASN A 208 -0.42 -2.91 -7.41
C ASN A 208 0.12 -1.72 -8.21
N PHE A 209 -0.59 -1.25 -9.24
CA PHE A 209 -0.25 0.00 -9.94
C PHE A 209 -0.51 1.26 -9.08
N ASN A 210 -1.19 1.13 -7.95
CA ASN A 210 -1.52 2.23 -7.03
C ASN A 210 -2.25 3.39 -7.74
N LEU A 211 -3.20 3.06 -8.62
CA LEU A 211 -4.03 4.05 -9.31
C LEU A 211 -5.02 4.64 -8.31
N TYR A 212 -4.67 5.80 -7.77
CA TYR A 212 -5.28 6.40 -6.58
C TYR A 212 -6.05 7.70 -6.86
N ASN A 213 -5.88 8.30 -8.04
CA ASN A 213 -6.50 9.59 -8.38
C ASN A 213 -6.71 9.73 -9.90
N SER A 214 -7.45 10.77 -10.29
CA SER A 214 -7.77 11.04 -11.71
C SER A 214 -6.53 11.18 -12.59
N TYR A 215 -5.44 11.78 -12.11
CA TYR A 215 -4.21 11.91 -12.92
C TYR A 215 -3.62 10.54 -13.26
N SER A 216 -3.50 9.66 -12.26
CA SER A 216 -2.97 8.31 -12.44
C SER A 216 -3.85 7.45 -13.36
N LEU A 217 -5.17 7.55 -13.22
CA LEU A 217 -6.11 6.83 -14.08
C LEU A 217 -6.10 7.37 -15.51
N ASN A 218 -6.06 8.69 -15.69
CA ASN A 218 -5.99 9.31 -17.02
C ASN A 218 -4.69 8.99 -17.76
N TYR A 219 -3.57 8.86 -17.06
CA TYR A 219 -2.32 8.39 -17.65
C TYR A 219 -2.46 6.97 -18.24
N PHE A 220 -3.31 6.14 -17.64
CA PHE A 220 -3.59 4.76 -18.07
C PHE A 220 -4.97 4.58 -18.73
N ASN A 221 -5.55 5.64 -19.29
CA ASN A 221 -6.93 5.70 -19.80
C ASN A 221 -7.35 4.58 -20.78
N ASN A 222 -6.39 3.89 -21.39
CA ASN A 222 -6.62 2.80 -22.34
C ASN A 222 -6.80 1.42 -21.67
N TYR A 223 -6.68 1.34 -20.34
CA TYR A 223 -6.72 0.07 -19.60
C TYR A 223 -7.87 0.04 -18.59
N ALA A 224 -8.51 -1.12 -18.45
CA ALA A 224 -9.34 -1.38 -17.28
C ALA A 224 -8.47 -1.46 -16.03
N ALA A 225 -8.93 -0.91 -14.91
CA ALA A 225 -8.12 -0.73 -13.72
C ALA A 225 -8.81 -1.23 -12.45
N VAL A 226 -8.10 -2.06 -11.69
CA VAL A 226 -8.41 -2.33 -10.29
C VAL A 226 -7.88 -1.17 -9.45
N LEU A 227 -8.78 -0.49 -8.74
CA LEU A 227 -8.44 0.68 -7.94
C LEU A 227 -7.55 0.32 -6.74
N SER A 228 -6.76 1.30 -6.29
CA SER A 228 -5.94 1.14 -5.08
C SER A 228 -6.80 0.81 -3.85
N LEU A 229 -6.28 -0.07 -2.99
CA LEU A 229 -6.92 -0.48 -1.73
C LEU A 229 -6.97 0.65 -0.68
N GLU A 230 -6.25 1.75 -0.92
CA GLU A 230 -6.18 2.90 -0.02
C GLU A 230 -7.23 3.97 -0.34
N MET A 231 -8.02 3.80 -1.41
CA MET A 231 -9.01 4.80 -1.81
C MET A 231 -10.28 4.68 -0.96
N SER A 232 -10.76 5.81 -0.43
CA SER A 232 -12.07 5.88 0.21
C SER A 232 -13.19 6.01 -0.82
N LYS A 233 -14.43 5.64 -0.44
CA LYS A 233 -15.62 5.80 -1.27
C LYS A 233 -15.78 7.23 -1.80
N ASN A 234 -15.52 8.21 -0.93
CA ASN A 234 -15.60 9.61 -1.31
C ASN A 234 -14.54 9.96 -2.36
N MET A 235 -13.33 9.41 -2.26
CA MET A 235 -12.31 9.63 -3.30
C MET A 235 -12.71 9.00 -4.63
N ILE A 236 -13.27 7.79 -4.60
CA ILE A 236 -13.72 7.06 -5.80
C ILE A 236 -14.83 7.84 -6.50
N ASN A 237 -15.87 8.26 -5.77
CA ASN A 237 -17.00 9.01 -6.33
C ASN A 237 -16.67 10.46 -6.73
N ASN A 238 -15.46 10.95 -6.43
CA ASN A 238 -14.98 12.27 -6.87
C ASN A 238 -13.91 12.17 -7.96
N LEU A 239 -13.73 10.99 -8.58
CA LEU A 239 -12.88 10.83 -9.74
C LEU A 239 -13.48 11.57 -10.96
N ASN A 240 -12.70 12.44 -11.57
CA ASN A 240 -13.08 13.20 -12.76
C ASN A 240 -12.44 12.63 -14.03
N ASP A 241 -13.17 12.74 -15.14
CA ASP A 241 -12.78 12.36 -16.52
C ASP A 241 -12.48 10.87 -16.75
N ILE A 242 -12.96 9.98 -15.88
CA ILE A 242 -12.60 8.57 -15.96
C ILE A 242 -13.60 7.77 -16.79
N ASN A 243 -13.26 7.57 -18.07
CA ASN A 243 -14.05 6.76 -19.00
C ASN A 243 -13.71 5.26 -18.98
N GLN A 244 -12.49 4.91 -18.56
CA GLN A 244 -12.05 3.51 -18.50
C GLN A 244 -12.87 2.70 -17.49
N GLU A 245 -12.84 1.38 -17.64
CA GLU A 245 -13.52 0.47 -16.71
C GLU A 245 -12.82 0.46 -15.34
N LEU A 246 -13.59 0.66 -14.27
CA LEU A 246 -13.09 0.66 -12.89
C LEU A 246 -13.58 -0.55 -12.10
N ILE A 247 -12.66 -1.20 -11.38
CA ILE A 247 -12.92 -2.38 -10.57
C ILE A 247 -12.53 -2.07 -9.12
N LEU A 248 -13.48 -2.22 -8.18
CA LEU A 248 -13.22 -2.06 -6.74
C LEU A 248 -13.00 -3.41 -6.07
N VAL A 249 -11.91 -3.59 -5.32
CA VAL A 249 -11.77 -4.77 -4.47
C VAL A 249 -12.74 -4.66 -3.29
N ALA A 250 -13.77 -5.52 -3.26
CA ALA A 250 -14.82 -5.48 -2.25
C ALA A 250 -14.68 -6.60 -1.20
N TYR A 251 -13.97 -7.68 -1.54
CA TYR A 251 -13.74 -8.81 -0.65
C TYR A 251 -12.34 -9.38 -0.81
N GLY A 252 -11.74 -9.80 0.30
CA GLY A 252 -10.54 -10.63 0.31
C GLY A 252 -9.51 -10.18 1.33
N LYS A 253 -8.56 -11.06 1.66
CA LYS A 253 -7.42 -10.68 2.49
C LYS A 253 -6.38 -9.94 1.66
N THR A 254 -5.87 -8.83 2.19
CA THR A 254 -4.73 -8.15 1.60
C THR A 254 -3.43 -8.89 1.91
N ILE A 255 -2.45 -8.81 1.02
CA ILE A 255 -1.13 -9.39 1.27
C ILE A 255 -0.35 -8.41 2.15
N ASN A 256 0.08 -8.87 3.32
CA ASN A 256 0.88 -8.08 4.26
C ASN A 256 2.38 -8.16 3.92
N MET A 257 2.84 -9.32 3.42
CA MET A 257 4.25 -9.51 3.08
C MET A 257 4.44 -10.49 1.92
N HIS A 258 5.32 -10.11 1.00
CA HIS A 258 5.85 -10.98 -0.06
C HIS A 258 7.27 -11.44 0.33
N LEU A 259 7.51 -12.74 0.33
CA LEU A 259 8.77 -13.33 0.76
C LEU A 259 9.35 -14.23 -0.34
N LYS A 260 10.57 -13.93 -0.80
CA LYS A 260 11.32 -14.84 -1.69
C LYS A 260 11.76 -16.15 -1.00
N HIS A 261 11.64 -16.20 0.32
CA HIS A 261 11.95 -17.35 1.16
C HIS A 261 10.69 -18.10 1.55
N CYS A 262 10.77 -19.44 1.60
CA CYS A 262 9.71 -20.29 2.10
C CYS A 262 9.93 -20.55 3.59
N ILE A 263 9.18 -19.85 4.46
CA ILE A 263 9.24 -20.02 5.92
C ILE A 263 8.87 -21.45 6.32
N ILE A 264 7.96 -22.08 5.58
CA ILE A 264 7.57 -23.47 5.81
C ILE A 264 8.77 -24.39 5.63
N SER A 265 9.45 -24.29 4.49
CA SER A 265 10.66 -25.09 4.24
C SER A 265 11.76 -24.78 5.24
N ASP A 266 11.95 -23.51 5.56
CA ASP A 266 12.97 -23.07 6.50
C ASP A 266 12.74 -23.67 7.89
N TYR A 267 11.49 -23.71 8.37
CA TYR A 267 11.13 -24.34 9.64
C TYR A 267 11.48 -25.85 9.68
N TYR A 268 11.25 -26.59 8.60
CA TYR A 268 11.50 -28.04 8.57
C TYR A 268 12.94 -28.43 8.21
N PHE A 269 13.68 -27.59 7.47
CA PHE A 269 14.98 -27.94 6.90
C PHE A 269 16.11 -26.94 7.21
N ASN A 270 15.83 -25.85 7.94
CA ASN A 270 16.75 -24.72 8.17
C ASN A 270 17.33 -24.10 6.88
N CYS A 271 16.62 -24.25 5.76
CA CYS A 271 16.95 -23.66 4.48
C CYS A 271 15.75 -23.68 3.52
N LYS A 272 15.83 -22.88 2.45
CA LYS A 272 14.88 -22.97 1.33
C LYS A 272 15.20 -24.22 0.49
N LYS A 273 14.46 -25.29 0.72
CA LYS A 273 14.45 -26.51 -0.09
C LYS A 273 13.34 -26.41 -1.12
N GLU A 274 13.72 -26.08 -2.36
CA GLU A 274 12.76 -25.96 -3.46
C GLU A 274 12.02 -27.28 -3.71
N LYS A 275 10.72 -27.16 -4.04
CA LYS A 275 9.86 -28.29 -4.41
C LYS A 275 9.79 -29.41 -3.35
N CYS A 276 9.94 -29.07 -2.06
CA CYS A 276 9.78 -30.02 -0.96
C CYS A 276 8.31 -30.45 -0.72
N ASN A 277 7.35 -29.76 -1.34
CA ASN A 277 5.91 -30.02 -1.32
C ASN A 277 5.22 -29.92 0.06
N LEU A 278 5.92 -29.54 1.13
CA LEU A 278 5.31 -29.36 2.46
C LEU A 278 4.17 -28.35 2.46
N CYS A 279 4.30 -27.25 1.69
CA CYS A 279 3.25 -26.24 1.54
C CYS A 279 1.93 -26.76 0.96
N HIS A 280 1.92 -27.93 0.31
CA HIS A 280 0.72 -28.57 -0.22
C HIS A 280 0.09 -29.60 0.74
N GLN A 281 0.77 -29.93 1.85
CA GLN A 281 0.32 -30.96 2.80
C GLN A 281 -0.64 -30.42 3.88
N GLY A 282 -0.79 -29.10 3.99
CA GLY A 282 -1.66 -28.50 4.99
C GLY A 282 -1.79 -26.98 4.85
N HIS A 283 -2.51 -26.39 5.81
CA HIS A 283 -2.70 -24.94 5.91
C HIS A 283 -1.74 -24.36 6.95
N TYR A 284 -0.93 -23.40 6.54
CA TYR A 284 0.08 -22.78 7.40
C TYR A 284 -0.31 -21.34 7.75
N ASN A 285 -0.04 -20.93 8.99
CA ASN A 285 -0.31 -19.59 9.48
C ASN A 285 0.87 -19.10 10.33
N LEU A 286 1.20 -17.81 10.23
CA LEU A 286 1.95 -17.13 11.30
C LEU A 286 0.96 -16.68 12.37
N VAL A 287 1.32 -16.88 13.64
CA VAL A 287 0.49 -16.47 14.78
C VAL A 287 1.23 -15.40 15.56
N ASP A 288 0.59 -14.25 15.76
CA ASP A 288 1.19 -13.14 16.50
C ASP A 288 0.94 -13.25 18.01
N ARG A 289 1.46 -12.27 18.78
CA ARG A 289 1.27 -12.20 20.24
C ARG A 289 -0.18 -11.98 20.68
N LYS A 290 -1.08 -11.56 19.78
CA LYS A 290 -2.52 -11.38 20.01
C LYS A 290 -3.32 -12.61 19.55
N ASN A 291 -2.65 -13.67 19.13
CA ASN A 291 -3.25 -14.89 18.56
C ASN A 291 -3.98 -14.66 17.22
N GLU A 292 -3.66 -13.55 16.54
CA GLU A 292 -4.11 -13.28 15.17
C GLU A 292 -3.36 -14.21 14.20
N LYS A 293 -4.09 -14.77 13.23
CA LYS A 293 -3.57 -15.76 12.29
C LYS A 293 -3.40 -15.15 10.91
N PHE A 294 -2.17 -15.15 10.40
CA PHE A 294 -1.80 -14.65 9.08
C PHE A 294 -1.57 -15.85 8.16
N THR A 295 -2.49 -16.07 7.23
CA THR A 295 -2.45 -17.22 6.31
C THR A 295 -1.23 -17.13 5.38
N ILE A 296 -0.51 -18.24 5.23
CA ILE A 296 0.62 -18.34 4.29
C ILE A 296 0.19 -19.16 3.07
N LEU A 297 0.23 -18.55 1.89
CA LEU A 297 0.20 -19.26 0.62
C LEU A 297 1.60 -19.34 0.02
N THR A 298 1.88 -20.39 -0.75
CA THR A 298 3.17 -20.58 -1.41
C THR A 298 2.95 -20.67 -2.92
N ASP A 299 3.72 -19.88 -3.69
CA ASP A 299 3.71 -19.96 -5.14
C ASP A 299 4.57 -21.12 -5.67
N ASP A 300 4.53 -21.35 -6.99
CA ASP A 300 5.30 -22.43 -7.62
C ASP A 300 6.83 -22.26 -7.53
N ASN A 301 7.31 -21.06 -7.16
CA ASN A 301 8.73 -20.74 -6.98
C ASN A 301 9.17 -20.80 -5.51
N CYS A 302 8.33 -21.40 -4.64
CA CYS A 302 8.56 -21.47 -3.21
C CYS A 302 8.75 -20.07 -2.58
N ASN A 303 8.06 -19.06 -3.08
CA ASN A 303 7.89 -17.78 -2.42
C ASN A 303 6.65 -17.84 -1.52
N ASN A 304 6.68 -17.15 -0.38
CA ASN A 304 5.54 -17.08 0.53
C ASN A 304 4.80 -15.75 0.40
N LEU A 305 3.48 -15.85 0.33
CA LEU A 305 2.53 -14.74 0.41
C LEU A 305 1.88 -14.81 1.79
N VAL A 306 2.13 -13.82 2.63
CA VAL A 306 1.56 -13.74 3.98
C VAL A 306 0.38 -12.78 3.94
N PHE A 307 -0.82 -13.32 4.10
CA PHE A 307 -2.07 -12.57 4.08
C PHE A 307 -2.39 -11.97 5.45
N ASN A 308 -3.06 -10.81 5.45
CA ASN A 308 -3.57 -10.17 6.64
C ASN A 308 -4.54 -11.09 7.42
N SER A 309 -4.56 -10.99 8.75
CA SER A 309 -5.46 -11.77 9.59
C SER A 309 -6.93 -11.31 9.48
N HIS A 310 -7.15 -10.08 9.04
CA HIS A 310 -8.46 -9.51 8.78
C HIS A 310 -8.78 -9.55 7.28
N CYS A 311 -10.04 -9.84 6.97
CA CYS A 311 -10.52 -9.90 5.58
C CYS A 311 -11.24 -8.60 5.23
N LEU A 312 -10.90 -7.99 4.10
CA LEU A 312 -11.68 -6.88 3.56
C LEU A 312 -13.08 -7.39 3.25
N TYR A 313 -14.09 -6.66 3.71
CA TYR A 313 -15.48 -6.94 3.39
C TYR A 313 -16.23 -5.61 3.36
N LEU A 314 -16.46 -5.07 2.16
CA LEU A 314 -17.14 -3.79 1.99
C LEU A 314 -18.66 -3.97 1.96
N GLU A 315 -19.35 -3.34 2.89
CA GLU A 315 -20.81 -3.27 2.93
C GLU A 315 -21.30 -1.98 2.21
N ASN A 316 -22.59 -1.89 1.86
CA ASN A 316 -23.19 -0.65 1.32
C ASN A 316 -22.43 -0.02 0.13
N ILE A 317 -22.08 -0.83 -0.87
CA ILE A 317 -21.32 -0.40 -2.06
C ILE A 317 -22.20 -0.01 -3.26
N SER A 318 -23.53 0.00 -3.08
CA SER A 318 -24.50 0.20 -4.17
C SER A 318 -24.43 1.57 -4.85
N ASP A 319 -23.86 2.56 -4.17
CA ASP A 319 -23.73 3.96 -4.60
C ASP A 319 -22.25 4.35 -4.84
N VAL A 320 -21.41 3.39 -5.16
CA VAL A 320 -20.02 3.63 -5.58
C VAL A 320 -19.94 3.74 -7.10
N ASP A 321 -19.23 4.76 -7.59
CA ASP A 321 -19.01 5.01 -9.02
C ASP A 321 -17.90 4.10 -9.60
N VAL A 322 -18.17 2.79 -9.64
CA VAL A 322 -17.34 1.78 -10.33
C VAL A 322 -18.16 0.88 -11.25
N ASP A 323 -17.51 0.25 -12.23
CA ASP A 323 -18.17 -0.65 -13.17
C ASP A 323 -18.32 -2.07 -12.62
N TYR A 324 -17.33 -2.55 -11.87
CA TYR A 324 -17.32 -3.91 -11.32
C TYR A 324 -16.74 -3.94 -9.91
N ILE A 325 -17.03 -5.02 -9.20
CA ILE A 325 -16.37 -5.34 -7.92
C ILE A 325 -15.56 -6.62 -8.05
N LEU A 326 -14.44 -6.69 -7.33
CA LEU A 326 -13.58 -7.87 -7.28
C LEU A 326 -13.70 -8.56 -5.92
N LEU A 327 -14.02 -9.85 -5.94
CA LEU A 327 -13.95 -10.74 -4.79
C LEU A 327 -12.70 -11.63 -4.89
N SER A 328 -11.73 -11.46 -4.00
CA SER A 328 -10.47 -12.22 -3.99
C SER A 328 -10.44 -13.28 -2.90
N PHE A 329 -10.46 -14.54 -3.31
CA PHE A 329 -10.51 -15.72 -2.43
C PHE A 329 -9.13 -16.32 -2.22
N SER A 330 -8.53 -16.13 -1.04
CA SER A 330 -7.22 -16.70 -0.69
C SER A 330 -7.31 -18.11 -0.14
N ASP A 331 -8.01 -18.30 0.97
CA ASP A 331 -8.00 -19.53 1.79
C ASP A 331 -9.41 -20.06 2.08
N GLU A 332 -10.40 -19.54 1.39
CA GLU A 332 -11.77 -20.00 1.35
C GLU A 332 -11.86 -21.35 0.65
N ASN A 333 -12.68 -22.24 1.21
CA ASN A 333 -13.05 -23.49 0.56
C ASN A 333 -14.22 -23.29 -0.41
N TYR A 334 -14.65 -24.38 -1.07
CA TYR A 334 -15.73 -24.39 -2.06
C TYR A 334 -17.02 -23.72 -1.55
N GLU A 335 -17.52 -24.15 -0.39
CA GLU A 335 -18.75 -23.65 0.22
C GLU A 335 -18.65 -22.18 0.63
N GLU A 336 -17.46 -21.76 1.07
CA GLU A 336 -17.20 -20.38 1.49
C GLU A 336 -17.17 -19.42 0.31
N CYS A 337 -16.55 -19.83 -0.81
CA CYS A 337 -16.59 -19.07 -2.05
C CYS A 337 -18.03 -18.80 -2.48
N LYS A 338 -18.88 -19.84 -2.51
CA LYS A 338 -20.30 -19.69 -2.86
C LYS A 338 -21.05 -18.78 -1.89
N LYS A 339 -20.86 -18.97 -0.58
CA LYS A 339 -21.53 -18.15 0.44
C LYS A 339 -21.21 -16.67 0.29
N VAL A 340 -19.93 -16.33 0.13
CA VAL A 340 -19.49 -14.95 -0.06
C VAL A 340 -20.03 -14.39 -1.39
N PHE A 341 -19.89 -15.13 -2.49
CA PHE A 341 -20.39 -14.71 -3.79
C PHE A 341 -21.89 -14.37 -3.76
N TYR A 342 -22.73 -15.27 -3.23
CA TYR A 342 -24.17 -15.04 -3.17
C TYR A 342 -24.57 -13.91 -2.22
N ASP A 343 -23.80 -13.68 -1.16
CA ASP A 343 -24.06 -12.55 -0.26
C ASP A 343 -23.78 -11.22 -0.97
N PHE A 344 -22.68 -11.13 -1.73
CA PHE A 344 -22.42 -9.95 -2.55
C PHE A 344 -23.46 -9.76 -3.66
N GLN A 345 -23.78 -10.82 -4.39
CA GLN A 345 -24.71 -10.79 -5.51
C GLN A 345 -26.14 -10.42 -5.08
N ASN A 346 -26.65 -11.04 -4.00
CA ASN A 346 -28.06 -10.93 -3.63
C ASN A 346 -28.35 -9.89 -2.54
N ASN A 347 -27.32 -9.45 -1.80
CA ASN A 347 -27.50 -8.52 -0.69
C ASN A 347 -26.69 -7.25 -0.89
N ILE A 348 -25.36 -7.35 -0.95
CA ILE A 348 -24.49 -6.17 -0.85
C ILE A 348 -24.65 -5.24 -2.05
N ILE A 349 -24.72 -5.77 -3.28
CA ILE A 349 -24.95 -4.97 -4.49
C ILE A 349 -26.34 -4.30 -4.46
N LEU A 350 -27.33 -4.95 -3.82
CA LEU A 350 -28.68 -4.41 -3.63
C LEU A 350 -28.81 -3.49 -2.41
N GLY A 351 -27.70 -3.10 -1.76
CA GLY A 351 -27.69 -2.21 -0.60
C GLY A 351 -28.27 -2.83 0.68
N LYS A 352 -28.32 -4.17 0.77
CA LYS A 352 -28.75 -4.89 1.97
C LYS A 352 -27.56 -5.24 2.87
N PRO A 353 -27.75 -5.39 4.19
CA PRO A 353 -26.68 -5.77 5.10
C PRO A 353 -26.20 -7.21 4.84
N ARG A 354 -24.95 -7.47 5.21
CA ARG A 354 -24.33 -8.81 5.17
C ARG A 354 -25.17 -9.87 5.86
N GLN A 355 -25.38 -11.01 5.22
CA GLN A 355 -26.18 -12.13 5.78
C GLN A 355 -25.34 -13.33 6.23
N ILE A 356 -24.03 -13.32 5.99
CA ILE A 356 -23.14 -14.42 6.35
C ILE A 356 -22.25 -14.09 7.56
N LYS A 357 -21.87 -15.14 8.29
CA LYS A 357 -20.82 -15.07 9.33
C LYS A 357 -19.47 -15.42 8.72
N LEU A 358 -18.53 -14.48 8.79
CA LEU A 358 -17.15 -14.70 8.33
C LEU A 358 -16.33 -15.47 9.37
N LYS A 359 -15.34 -16.25 8.90
CA LYS A 359 -14.35 -16.93 9.75
C LYS A 359 -13.39 -15.95 10.44
N THR A 360 -13.00 -14.91 9.73
CA THR A 360 -12.08 -13.87 10.20
C THR A 360 -12.83 -12.59 10.48
N ARG A 361 -12.25 -11.75 11.34
CA ARG A 361 -12.79 -10.42 11.60
C ARG A 361 -12.77 -9.60 10.29
N PRO A 362 -13.88 -8.95 9.90
CA PRO A 362 -13.90 -8.06 8.75
C PRO A 362 -13.16 -6.76 9.05
N THR A 363 -12.63 -6.14 8.00
CA THR A 363 -12.17 -4.75 7.99
C THR A 363 -12.74 -4.04 6.76
N ASN A 364 -12.87 -2.72 6.85
CA ASN A 364 -13.31 -1.88 5.74
C ASN A 364 -12.12 -1.27 4.97
N GLY A 365 -10.88 -1.53 5.41
CA GLY A 365 -9.72 -0.82 4.90
C GLY A 365 -9.89 0.69 5.08
N TYR A 366 -9.56 1.44 4.04
CA TYR A 366 -9.70 2.90 3.96
C TYR A 366 -11.06 3.34 3.36
N PHE A 367 -11.95 2.40 3.07
CA PHE A 367 -13.12 2.67 2.21
C PHE A 367 -14.10 3.69 2.81
N TYR A 368 -14.25 3.73 4.15
CA TYR A 368 -15.13 4.68 4.83
C TYR A 368 -14.41 5.87 5.47
N ASP A 369 -13.12 6.07 5.14
CA ASP A 369 -12.32 7.18 5.67
C ASP A 369 -12.66 8.53 5.01
#